data_AF-A0A1Z5KK36-F1
#
_entry.id   AF-A0A1Z5KK36-F1
#
_cell.length_a   1.000
_cell.length_b   1.000
_cell.length_c   1.000
_cell.angle_alpha   90.00
_cell.angle_beta   90.00
_cell.angle_gamma   90.00
#
_symmetry.space_group_name_H-M   'P 1'
#
loop_
_entity.id
_entity.type
_entity.pdbx_description
1 polymer ?
#
loop_
_entity_poly.entity_id
_entity_poly.type
_entity_poly.pdbx_seq_one_letter_code
_entity_poly.pdbx_strand_id
1 'polypeptide(L)'
;MPGHLRCQFRGVYLLLFLLIEQQWRAILKHSSTTEVSNTPQATLHSKRTVATTTRFAYAFLVAGCDPARPAYRPFLSNIAVATRLLAQHGSQAEVIVLVQMDFRSPYETLPENDLFLLLSSSSLRVHIHYIPKTPFQSYYRTQFDKFRILNFTQYDQGILFMDADVMPLTNLDYLFSLSTTDDRIKDNWVVAGPIAPANGGFFLLRPTPGAFERVAALLREQTTSHNRTRLFDSIQGWGHAVGPSDYWETRTGKRGREWTFYAAHADQGFLYHWVKYEQKNVTIVVGATVQNWGCCDEHGQVQLESTFPLRDFDLHSTNHTVSWQRKPPPTCWSVPRKECLPIYGDFIHFGGKRKPWMKPPPSNLTRATQWDSPNHLWYRTFWEINSELGLNLTASEWLTPEDPPLGLKPGKRQAFQGPPIELSR
;
A
#
# COMPACT_ATOMS: atom_id res chain seq x y z
N MET A 1 -26.17 -29.35 -48.09
CA MET A 1 -26.69 -28.28 -47.20
C MET A 1 -26.81 -28.86 -45.80
N PRO A 2 -26.22 -28.22 -44.76
CA PRO A 2 -26.90 -27.10 -44.11
C PRO A 2 -25.96 -25.94 -43.71
N GLY A 3 -26.42 -24.72 -44.01
CA GLY A 3 -26.04 -23.49 -43.32
C GLY A 3 -27.11 -23.11 -42.29
N HIS A 4 -26.84 -22.06 -41.52
CA HIS A 4 -27.64 -21.47 -40.43
C HIS A 4 -27.50 -22.08 -39.04
N LEU A 5 -26.40 -21.75 -38.34
CA LEU A 5 -26.37 -21.69 -36.86
C LEU A 5 -25.27 -20.79 -36.25
N ARG A 6 -24.69 -19.85 -37.02
CA ARG A 6 -23.56 -19.01 -36.54
C ARG A 6 -23.84 -17.52 -36.30
N CYS A 7 -25.08 -17.04 -36.43
CA CYS A 7 -25.38 -15.60 -36.27
C CYS A 7 -26.11 -15.18 -34.98
N GLN A 8 -26.52 -16.08 -34.09
CA GLN A 8 -27.28 -15.68 -32.88
C GLN A 8 -26.42 -15.37 -31.64
N PHE A 9 -25.15 -15.76 -31.60
CA PHE A 9 -24.30 -15.52 -30.42
C PHE A 9 -23.62 -14.14 -30.37
N ARG A 10 -23.58 -13.36 -31.47
CA ARG A 10 -22.95 -12.02 -31.45
C ARG A 10 -23.85 -10.92 -30.90
N GLY A 11 -25.18 -11.06 -30.97
CA GLY A 11 -26.12 -10.05 -30.49
C GLY A 11 -26.21 -9.95 -28.97
N VAL A 12 -26.07 -11.07 -28.26
CA VAL A 12 -26.21 -11.13 -26.79
C VAL A 12 -25.03 -10.44 -26.08
N TYR A 13 -23.81 -10.58 -26.62
CA TYR A 13 -22.63 -9.91 -26.05
C TYR A 13 -22.64 -8.40 -26.29
N LEU A 14 -23.17 -7.93 -27.43
CA LEU A 14 -23.30 -6.50 -27.70
C LEU A 14 -24.34 -5.84 -26.79
N LEU A 15 -25.46 -6.53 -26.53
CA LEU A 15 -26.49 -6.05 -25.60
C LEU A 15 -25.98 -6.00 -24.15
N LEU A 16 -25.20 -7.00 -23.72
CA LEU A 16 -24.59 -7.04 -22.40
C LEU A 16 -23.56 -5.91 -22.22
N PHE A 17 -22.77 -5.61 -23.26
CA PHE A 17 -21.80 -4.52 -23.25
C PHE A 17 -22.48 -3.14 -23.19
N LEU A 18 -23.57 -2.95 -23.94
CA LEU A 18 -24.36 -1.71 -23.92
C LEU A 18 -25.10 -1.51 -22.59
N LEU A 19 -25.60 -2.58 -21.96
CA LEU A 19 -26.22 -2.52 -20.63
C LEU A 19 -25.21 -2.17 -19.53
N ILE A 20 -23.98 -2.69 -19.63
CA ILE A 20 -22.87 -2.33 -18.74
C ILE A 20 -22.50 -0.85 -18.92
N GLU A 21 -22.43 -0.35 -20.16
CA GLU A 21 -22.13 1.06 -20.45
C GLU A 21 -23.24 2.02 -19.96
N GLN A 22 -24.51 1.60 -20.06
CA GLN A 22 -25.65 2.41 -19.59
C GLN A 22 -25.75 2.48 -18.06
N GLN A 23 -25.45 1.38 -17.35
CA GLN A 23 -25.32 1.40 -15.89
C GLN A 23 -24.12 2.26 -15.45
N TRP A 24 -23.04 2.28 -16.23
CA TRP A 24 -21.86 3.12 -16.01
C TRP A 24 -22.15 4.62 -16.05
N ARG A 25 -22.98 5.09 -16.97
CA ARG A 25 -23.36 6.53 -17.07
C ARG A 25 -24.23 7.00 -15.91
N ALA A 26 -24.95 6.09 -15.25
CA ALA A 26 -25.73 6.41 -14.06
C ALA A 26 -24.85 6.53 -12.80
N ILE A 27 -23.77 5.75 -12.69
CA ILE A 27 -22.83 5.76 -11.56
C ILE A 27 -21.96 7.02 -11.55
N LEU A 28 -21.56 7.52 -12.72
CA LEU A 28 -20.77 8.76 -12.86
C LEU A 28 -21.50 10.03 -12.39
N LYS A 29 -22.82 9.98 -12.15
CA LYS A 29 -23.58 11.13 -11.63
C LYS A 29 -23.56 11.26 -10.09
N HIS A 30 -22.97 10.31 -9.35
CA HIS A 30 -23.07 10.26 -7.89
C HIS A 30 -21.74 10.16 -7.12
N SER A 31 -20.59 10.45 -7.72
CA SER A 31 -19.34 10.59 -6.95
C SER A 31 -19.31 11.94 -6.25
N SER A 32 -19.83 12.00 -5.03
CA SER A 32 -19.76 13.17 -4.15
C SER A 32 -18.63 12.98 -3.15
N THR A 33 -17.60 13.83 -3.23
CA THR A 33 -16.61 14.00 -2.17
C THR A 33 -17.31 14.61 -0.96
N THR A 34 -17.45 13.86 0.13
CA THR A 34 -17.94 14.41 1.40
C THR A 34 -16.76 14.98 2.17
N GLU A 35 -16.46 16.27 1.97
CA GLU A 35 -15.65 17.04 2.91
C GLU A 35 -16.52 17.40 4.11
N VAL A 36 -16.34 16.72 5.25
CA VAL A 36 -16.97 17.12 6.51
C VAL A 36 -16.09 18.20 7.14
N SER A 37 -16.44 19.46 6.88
CA SER A 37 -15.87 20.61 7.58
C SER A 37 -16.73 20.96 8.79
N ASN A 38 -16.23 20.67 9.99
CA ASN A 38 -16.85 21.09 11.24
C ASN A 38 -16.14 22.35 11.78
N THR A 39 -16.70 23.55 11.57
CA THR A 39 -16.47 24.70 12.46
C THR A 39 -17.59 25.74 12.37
N PRO A 40 -18.16 26.21 13.50
CA PRO A 40 -19.16 27.29 13.51
C PRO A 40 -18.53 28.66 13.19
N GLN A 41 -19.26 29.46 12.40
CA GLN A 41 -18.90 30.82 12.00
C GLN A 41 -18.71 31.74 13.21
N ALA A 42 -17.51 32.34 13.31
CA ALA A 42 -17.31 33.63 13.95
C ALA A 42 -16.34 34.46 13.10
N THR A 43 -16.85 35.55 12.55
CA THR A 43 -16.17 36.52 11.71
C THR A 43 -15.11 37.29 12.50
N LEU A 44 -13.84 37.20 12.11
CA LEU A 44 -12.89 38.30 12.29
C LEU A 44 -11.73 38.18 11.29
N HIS A 45 -11.43 39.27 10.60
CA HIS A 45 -10.35 39.41 9.62
C HIS A 45 -9.02 38.86 10.14
N SER A 46 -8.56 37.75 9.56
CA SER A 46 -7.19 37.29 9.68
C SER A 46 -6.64 37.00 8.29
N LYS A 47 -5.40 37.46 8.08
CA LYS A 47 -4.63 37.33 6.85
C LYS A 47 -4.71 35.89 6.33
N ARG A 48 -4.96 35.75 5.03
CA ARG A 48 -4.96 34.51 4.28
C ARG A 48 -3.57 33.86 4.38
N THR A 49 -3.34 33.08 5.43
CA THR A 49 -2.26 32.09 5.46
C THR A 49 -2.62 31.09 4.39
N VAL A 50 -1.93 31.15 3.25
CA VAL A 50 -2.00 30.09 2.24
C VAL A 50 -1.55 28.82 2.97
N ALA A 51 -2.50 27.93 3.28
CA ALA A 51 -2.18 26.64 3.85
C ALA A 51 -1.21 25.96 2.89
N THR A 52 0.03 25.74 3.33
CA THR A 52 1.02 24.96 2.60
C THR A 52 0.50 23.54 2.54
N THR A 53 -0.10 23.15 1.40
CA THR A 53 -0.43 21.76 1.11
C THR A 53 0.86 20.95 1.15
N THR A 54 0.88 19.86 1.91
CA THR A 54 2.06 19.00 1.97
C THR A 54 2.23 18.32 0.61
N ARG A 55 3.47 18.12 0.18
CA ARG A 55 3.79 17.57 -1.15
C ARG A 55 4.00 16.05 -1.15
N PHE A 56 3.79 15.42 0.00
CA PHE A 56 3.95 13.99 0.20
C PHE A 56 2.91 13.47 1.20
N ALA A 57 2.61 12.17 1.10
CA ALA A 57 1.65 11.52 1.96
C ALA A 57 2.04 10.06 2.28
N TYR A 58 1.56 9.57 3.41
CA TYR A 58 1.45 8.12 3.65
C TYR A 58 0.12 7.61 3.09
N ALA A 59 0.09 6.38 2.59
CA ALA A 59 -1.14 5.77 2.10
C ALA A 59 -1.35 4.37 2.69
N PHE A 60 -2.61 4.06 3.00
CA PHE A 60 -3.06 2.74 3.45
C PHE A 60 -4.25 2.28 2.61
N LEU A 61 -4.46 0.96 2.54
CA LEU A 61 -5.64 0.34 1.93
C LEU A 61 -6.30 -0.64 2.90
N VAL A 62 -7.61 -0.50 3.09
CA VAL A 62 -8.45 -1.50 3.76
C VAL A 62 -9.61 -1.84 2.87
N ALA A 63 -9.88 -3.13 2.71
CA ALA A 63 -10.83 -3.62 1.74
C ALA A 63 -11.73 -4.72 2.29
N GLY A 64 -12.91 -4.86 1.68
CA GLY A 64 -13.93 -5.80 2.11
C GLY A 64 -14.56 -5.35 3.43
N CYS A 65 -14.71 -4.04 3.64
CA CYS A 65 -15.30 -3.50 4.85
C CYS A 65 -16.81 -3.80 4.86
N ASP A 66 -17.23 -4.64 5.80
CA ASP A 66 -18.63 -4.92 6.09
C ASP A 66 -18.90 -4.59 7.57
N PRO A 67 -19.52 -3.45 7.88
CA PRO A 67 -19.81 -3.07 9.27
C PRO A 67 -20.64 -4.10 10.05
N ALA A 68 -21.43 -4.95 9.39
CA ALA A 68 -22.13 -6.05 10.05
C ALA A 68 -21.19 -7.21 10.44
N ARG A 69 -20.02 -7.30 9.82
CA ARG A 69 -18.96 -8.30 10.08
C ARG A 69 -17.60 -7.59 10.16
N PRO A 70 -17.29 -6.92 11.28
CA PRO A 70 -16.24 -5.91 11.36
C PRO A 70 -14.80 -6.46 11.43
N ALA A 71 -14.49 -7.53 10.70
CA ALA A 71 -13.16 -8.14 10.61
C ALA A 71 -12.07 -7.18 10.04
N TYR A 72 -12.48 -6.05 9.45
CA TYR A 72 -11.60 -4.99 8.99
C TYR A 72 -11.11 -4.06 10.12
N ARG A 73 -11.81 -3.98 11.26
CA ARG A 73 -11.50 -3.03 12.34
C ARG A 73 -10.08 -3.13 12.91
N PRO A 74 -9.46 -4.31 13.05
CA PRO A 74 -8.09 -4.38 13.52
C PRO A 74 -7.08 -3.70 12.59
N PHE A 75 -7.37 -3.69 11.27
CA PHE A 75 -6.56 -2.97 10.29
C PHE A 75 -6.74 -1.46 10.43
N LEU A 76 -7.97 -0.96 10.63
CA LEU A 76 -8.20 0.45 10.94
C LEU A 76 -7.50 0.88 12.24
N SER A 77 -7.50 -0.01 13.24
CA SER A 77 -6.83 0.22 14.52
C SER A 77 -5.32 0.31 14.34
N ASN A 78 -4.73 -0.53 13.48
CA ASN A 78 -3.32 -0.42 13.15
C ASN A 78 -2.99 0.84 12.35
N ILE A 79 -3.88 1.30 11.45
CA ILE A 79 -3.71 2.59 10.75
C ILE A 79 -3.72 3.75 11.77
N ALA A 80 -4.65 3.74 12.72
CA ALA A 80 -4.70 4.73 13.80
C ALA A 80 -3.42 4.72 14.64
N VAL A 81 -2.93 3.54 15.03
CA VAL A 81 -1.64 3.37 15.73
C VAL A 81 -0.47 3.90 14.91
N ALA A 82 -0.38 3.51 13.63
CA ALA A 82 0.69 3.93 12.73
C ALA A 82 0.72 5.46 12.57
N THR A 83 -0.46 6.07 12.36
CA THR A 83 -0.61 7.51 12.21
C THR A 83 -0.24 8.25 13.50
N ARG A 84 -0.65 7.74 14.68
CA ARG A 84 -0.24 8.28 15.99
C ARG A 84 1.28 8.25 16.16
N LEU A 85 1.93 7.14 15.81
CA LEU A 85 3.39 7.01 15.94
C LEU A 85 4.12 7.99 15.01
N LEU A 86 3.70 8.10 13.75
CA LEU A 86 4.26 9.09 12.82
C LEU A 86 4.14 10.52 13.36
N ALA A 87 2.95 10.88 13.87
CA ALA A 87 2.71 12.19 14.48
C ALA A 87 3.65 12.45 15.68
N GLN A 88 3.78 11.46 16.58
CA GLN A 88 4.66 11.53 17.75
C GLN A 88 6.14 11.66 17.36
N HIS A 89 6.53 11.09 16.22
CA HIS A 89 7.88 11.24 15.66
C HIS A 89 8.05 12.51 14.80
N GLY A 90 7.06 13.40 14.79
CA GLY A 90 7.16 14.73 14.17
C GLY A 90 6.91 14.74 12.66
N SER A 91 6.30 13.69 12.11
CA SER A 91 5.87 13.66 10.71
C SER A 91 5.03 14.89 10.37
N GLN A 92 5.26 15.46 9.19
CA GLN A 92 4.46 16.53 8.61
C GLN A 92 3.62 16.06 7.43
N ALA A 93 3.68 14.77 7.07
CA ALA A 93 2.91 14.22 5.95
C ALA A 93 1.39 14.28 6.18
N GLU A 94 0.64 14.29 5.08
CA GLU A 94 -0.77 13.93 5.08
C GLU A 94 -0.92 12.39 5.04
N VAL A 95 -2.10 11.88 5.39
CA VAL A 95 -2.39 10.44 5.34
C VAL A 95 -3.61 10.18 4.48
N ILE A 96 -3.49 9.25 3.55
CA ILE A 96 -4.56 8.77 2.66
C ILE A 96 -4.97 7.38 3.12
N VAL A 97 -6.26 7.18 3.38
CA VAL A 97 -6.82 5.86 3.66
C VAL A 97 -7.80 5.50 2.56
N LEU A 98 -7.40 4.55 1.71
CA LEU A 98 -8.25 3.96 0.70
C LEU A 98 -9.14 2.90 1.35
N VAL A 99 -10.45 3.01 1.17
CA VAL A 99 -11.44 2.12 1.76
C VAL A 99 -12.29 1.47 0.67
N GLN A 100 -12.27 0.15 0.57
CA GLN A 100 -13.21 -0.59 -0.28
C GLN A 100 -14.26 -1.27 0.60
N MET A 101 -15.53 -0.85 0.48
CA MET A 101 -16.65 -1.54 1.12
C MET A 101 -16.86 -2.92 0.48
N ASP A 102 -17.29 -3.91 1.27
CA ASP A 102 -17.71 -5.21 0.74
C ASP A 102 -18.89 -5.02 -0.23
N PHE A 103 -18.87 -5.70 -1.37
CA PHE A 103 -19.89 -5.49 -2.41
C PHE A 103 -21.30 -5.88 -1.94
N ARG A 104 -21.40 -6.89 -1.07
CA ARG A 104 -22.66 -7.40 -0.52
C ARG A 104 -23.10 -6.65 0.73
N SER A 105 -22.20 -5.89 1.34
CA SER A 105 -22.55 -5.03 2.46
C SER A 105 -23.58 -3.98 2.02
N PRO A 106 -24.62 -3.69 2.81
CA PRO A 106 -25.55 -2.61 2.53
C PRO A 106 -24.94 -1.22 2.82
N TYR A 107 -23.74 -1.17 3.40
CA TYR A 107 -23.06 0.07 3.75
C TYR A 107 -22.24 0.60 2.57
N GLU A 108 -22.26 1.92 2.41
CA GLU A 108 -21.46 2.65 1.42
C GLU A 108 -20.24 3.33 2.04
N THR A 109 -20.24 3.51 3.36
CA THR A 109 -19.19 4.19 4.12
C THR A 109 -18.90 3.46 5.43
N LEU A 110 -17.75 3.76 6.04
CA LEU A 110 -17.43 3.29 7.38
C LEU A 110 -18.38 3.94 8.40
N PRO A 111 -18.77 3.21 9.48
CA PRO A 111 -19.50 3.76 10.60
C PRO A 111 -18.79 4.96 11.24
N GLU A 112 -19.55 5.84 11.88
CA GLU A 112 -19.04 7.04 12.53
C GLU A 112 -17.91 6.76 13.52
N ASN A 113 -18.03 5.73 14.37
CA ASN A 113 -16.97 5.37 15.32
C ASN A 113 -15.66 4.95 14.64
N ASP A 114 -15.74 4.26 13.50
CA ASP A 114 -14.56 3.83 12.74
C ASP A 114 -13.90 5.03 12.05
N LEU A 115 -14.70 5.98 11.53
CA LEU A 115 -14.21 7.25 11.01
C LEU A 115 -13.59 8.12 12.11
N PHE A 116 -14.25 8.23 13.25
CA PHE A 116 -13.79 9.03 14.39
C PHE A 116 -12.45 8.51 14.93
N LEU A 117 -12.27 7.18 14.99
CA LEU A 117 -10.99 6.55 15.29
C LEU A 117 -9.89 7.01 14.32
N LEU A 118 -10.12 6.93 13.01
CA LEU A 118 -9.11 7.31 12.01
C LEU A 118 -8.78 8.82 12.07
N LEU A 119 -9.82 9.66 12.08
CA LEU A 119 -9.70 11.11 11.97
C LEU A 119 -9.19 11.78 13.25
N SER A 120 -9.41 11.16 14.41
CA SER A 120 -9.09 11.77 15.72
C SER A 120 -7.94 11.08 16.44
N SER A 121 -7.43 9.96 15.91
CA SER A 121 -6.32 9.22 16.55
C SER A 121 -4.99 9.96 16.50
N SER A 122 -4.81 11.03 15.73
CA SER A 122 -3.53 11.73 15.62
C SER A 122 -3.72 13.20 15.26
N SER A 123 -2.63 13.98 15.31
CA SER A 123 -2.59 15.34 14.77
C SER A 123 -2.32 15.42 13.27
N LEU A 124 -2.07 14.29 12.59
CA LEU A 124 -1.91 14.27 11.14
C LEU A 124 -3.28 14.38 10.46
N ARG A 125 -3.31 15.04 9.31
CA ARG A 125 -4.53 15.17 8.51
C ARG A 125 -4.77 13.88 7.74
N VAL A 126 -5.88 13.21 8.05
CA VAL A 126 -6.28 11.95 7.42
C VAL A 126 -7.39 12.19 6.40
N HIS A 127 -7.18 11.72 5.18
CA HIS A 127 -8.12 11.78 4.06
C HIS A 127 -8.67 10.37 3.79
N ILE A 128 -9.99 10.21 3.88
CA ILE A 128 -10.66 8.94 3.60
C ILE A 128 -11.15 8.96 2.14
N HIS A 129 -10.71 7.99 1.34
CA HIS A 129 -11.11 7.84 -0.06
C HIS A 129 -11.78 6.49 -0.26
N TYR A 130 -13.07 6.52 -0.62
CA TYR A 130 -13.81 5.30 -0.90
C TYR A 130 -13.55 4.81 -2.33
N ILE A 131 -13.17 3.54 -2.45
CA ILE A 131 -13.05 2.83 -3.72
C ILE A 131 -14.44 2.29 -4.07
N PRO A 132 -14.91 2.45 -5.33
CA PRO A 132 -16.18 1.89 -5.77
C PRO A 132 -16.29 0.40 -5.47
N LYS A 133 -17.46 -0.01 -4.97
CA LYS A 133 -17.80 -1.41 -4.77
C LYS A 133 -17.78 -2.13 -6.11
N THR A 134 -17.23 -3.33 -6.12
CA THR A 134 -17.14 -4.16 -7.34
C THR A 134 -17.60 -5.58 -7.01
N PRO A 135 -18.41 -6.23 -7.85
CA PRO A 135 -18.81 -7.62 -7.62
C PRO A 135 -17.64 -8.60 -7.74
N PHE A 136 -16.51 -8.17 -8.33
CA PHE A 136 -15.34 -8.99 -8.57
C PHE A 136 -14.30 -8.84 -7.46
N GLN A 137 -14.70 -9.29 -6.27
CA GLN A 137 -13.89 -9.22 -5.06
C GLN A 137 -12.97 -10.45 -4.95
N SER A 138 -11.66 -10.22 -4.90
CA SER A 138 -10.68 -11.25 -4.54
C SER A 138 -9.46 -10.59 -3.91
N TYR A 139 -8.74 -11.32 -3.06
CA TYR A 139 -7.51 -10.84 -2.43
C TYR A 139 -6.57 -10.20 -3.47
N TYR A 140 -6.27 -10.93 -4.55
CA TYR A 140 -5.34 -10.48 -5.58
C TYR A 140 -5.83 -9.26 -6.37
N ARG A 141 -7.14 -9.11 -6.60
CA ARG A 141 -7.68 -7.92 -7.27
C ARG A 141 -7.51 -6.68 -6.40
N THR A 142 -7.77 -6.81 -5.10
CA THR A 142 -7.60 -5.75 -4.11
C THR A 142 -6.15 -5.32 -3.99
N GLN A 143 -5.19 -6.24 -4.11
CA GLN A 143 -3.77 -5.90 -4.08
C GLN A 143 -3.38 -4.87 -5.17
N PHE A 144 -4.08 -4.81 -6.30
CA PHE A 144 -3.81 -3.80 -7.31
C PHE A 144 -4.48 -2.44 -7.05
N ASP A 145 -5.46 -2.36 -6.14
CA ASP A 145 -6.03 -1.07 -5.74
C ASP A 145 -5.01 -0.21 -4.96
N LYS A 146 -3.91 -0.80 -4.47
CA LYS A 146 -2.75 -0.07 -3.92
C LYS A 146 -2.20 0.99 -4.88
N PHE A 147 -2.29 0.74 -6.19
CA PHE A 147 -1.81 1.67 -7.22
C PHE A 147 -2.74 2.86 -7.47
N ARG A 148 -3.93 2.89 -6.85
CA ARG A 148 -4.81 4.09 -6.89
C ARG A 148 -4.14 5.32 -6.30
N ILE A 149 -3.09 5.14 -5.49
CA ILE A 149 -2.28 6.25 -5.00
C ILE A 149 -1.72 7.13 -6.13
N LEU A 150 -1.53 6.56 -7.34
CA LEU A 150 -1.02 7.29 -8.51
C LEU A 150 -2.00 8.35 -9.05
N ASN A 151 -3.27 8.34 -8.62
CA ASN A 151 -4.22 9.41 -8.94
C ASN A 151 -3.98 10.70 -8.14
N PHE A 152 -3.30 10.63 -6.99
CA PHE A 152 -3.12 11.78 -6.12
C PHE A 152 -1.89 12.60 -6.54
N THR A 153 -1.96 13.15 -7.75
CA THR A 153 -0.88 13.93 -8.37
C THR A 153 -0.50 15.22 -7.64
N GLN A 154 -1.29 15.65 -6.65
CA GLN A 154 -0.90 16.73 -5.73
C GLN A 154 0.28 16.37 -4.81
N TYR A 155 0.53 15.08 -4.57
CA TYR A 155 1.65 14.60 -3.75
C TYR A 155 2.88 14.29 -4.62
N ASP A 156 3.41 15.32 -5.26
CA ASP A 156 4.44 15.18 -6.28
C ASP A 156 5.85 14.88 -5.76
N GLN A 157 6.09 14.90 -4.44
CA GLN A 157 7.32 14.36 -3.82
C GLN A 157 7.19 12.86 -3.51
N GLY A 158 6.00 12.29 -3.68
CA GLY A 158 5.77 10.86 -3.58
C GLY A 158 4.79 10.48 -2.47
N ILE A 159 4.32 9.24 -2.58
CA ILE A 159 3.41 8.62 -1.63
C ILE A 159 4.04 7.32 -1.14
N LEU A 160 4.23 7.20 0.16
CA LEU A 160 4.73 5.99 0.80
C LEU A 160 3.51 5.12 1.17
N PHE A 161 3.30 4.08 0.38
CA PHE A 161 2.27 3.10 0.64
C PHE A 161 2.72 2.13 1.72
N MET A 162 1.84 1.88 2.68
CA MET A 162 1.98 0.91 3.74
C MET A 162 0.73 0.02 3.78
N ASP A 163 0.92 -1.30 3.78
CA ASP A 163 -0.20 -2.20 4.07
C ASP A 163 -0.81 -1.85 5.43
N ALA A 164 -2.11 -2.09 5.61
CA ALA A 164 -2.79 -1.76 6.86
C ALA A 164 -2.35 -2.63 8.05
N ASP A 165 -1.42 -3.57 7.86
CA ASP A 165 -0.71 -4.32 8.89
C ASP A 165 0.79 -3.97 8.96
N VAL A 166 1.17 -2.82 8.42
CA VAL A 166 2.48 -2.19 8.62
C VAL A 166 2.40 -1.12 9.71
N MET A 167 3.41 -1.07 10.57
CA MET A 167 3.53 -0.08 11.64
C MET A 167 4.92 0.58 11.59
N PRO A 168 5.02 1.91 11.47
CA PRO A 168 6.27 2.64 11.55
C PRO A 168 6.81 2.65 12.98
N LEU A 169 8.14 2.70 13.11
CA LEU A 169 8.87 2.76 14.38
C LEU A 169 9.60 4.09 14.60
N THR A 170 9.56 4.96 13.59
CA THR A 170 10.22 6.27 13.57
C THR A 170 9.52 7.18 12.57
N ASN A 171 10.00 8.41 12.42
CA ASN A 171 9.61 9.30 11.34
C ASN A 171 10.13 8.76 10.01
N LEU A 172 9.24 8.63 9.02
CA LEU A 172 9.56 8.14 7.69
C LEU A 172 9.61 9.26 6.63
N ASP A 173 9.45 10.52 7.04
CA ASP A 173 9.40 11.67 6.12
C ASP A 173 10.69 11.83 5.31
N TYR A 174 11.81 11.42 5.89
CA TYR A 174 13.11 11.46 5.22
C TYR A 174 13.08 10.67 3.90
N LEU A 175 12.24 9.65 3.76
CA LEU A 175 12.13 8.84 2.56
C LEU A 175 11.61 9.63 1.35
N PHE A 176 10.79 10.67 1.58
CA PHE A 176 10.28 11.54 0.51
C PHE A 176 11.33 12.52 0.00
N SER A 177 12.26 12.94 0.86
CA SER A 177 13.29 13.91 0.49
C SER A 177 14.50 13.27 -0.19
N LEU A 178 14.71 11.95 -0.06
CA LEU A 178 15.90 11.27 -0.61
C LEU A 178 16.10 11.53 -2.11
N SER A 179 15.05 11.39 -2.93
CA SER A 179 15.13 11.65 -4.38
C SER A 179 15.37 13.12 -4.74
N THR A 180 15.16 14.04 -3.80
CA THR A 180 15.40 15.49 -3.98
C THR A 180 16.69 15.99 -3.37
N THR A 181 17.31 15.20 -2.49
CA THR A 181 18.50 15.59 -1.71
C THR A 181 19.73 14.78 -2.11
N ASP A 182 19.55 13.64 -2.78
CA ASP A 182 20.61 12.79 -3.28
C ASP A 182 20.29 12.38 -4.73
N ASP A 183 21.01 12.95 -5.68
CA ASP A 183 20.84 12.70 -7.13
C ASP A 183 21.08 11.23 -7.52
N ARG A 184 21.67 10.43 -6.62
CA ARG A 184 21.81 8.99 -6.82
C ARG A 184 20.46 8.28 -6.63
N ILE A 185 19.48 8.86 -5.95
CA ILE A 185 18.20 8.22 -5.64
C ILE A 185 17.15 8.55 -6.69
N LYS A 186 16.45 7.52 -7.14
CA LYS A 186 15.38 7.61 -8.14
C LYS A 186 14.06 8.02 -7.51
N ASP A 187 13.14 8.52 -8.33
CA ASP A 187 11.83 9.01 -7.87
C ASP A 187 10.93 7.95 -7.25
N ASN A 188 11.06 6.70 -7.72
CA ASN A 188 10.35 5.57 -7.17
C ASN A 188 11.36 4.69 -6.45
N TRP A 189 10.97 4.12 -5.32
CA TRP A 189 11.84 3.15 -4.70
C TRP A 189 11.06 2.09 -3.93
N VAL A 190 11.64 0.90 -3.91
CA VAL A 190 11.04 -0.30 -3.32
C VAL A 190 12.07 -1.00 -2.46
N VAL A 191 11.58 -1.71 -1.45
CA VAL A 191 12.42 -2.52 -0.57
C VAL A 191 12.27 -3.99 -0.95
N ALA A 192 13.38 -4.69 -1.17
CA ALA A 192 13.33 -6.12 -1.42
C ALA A 192 12.92 -6.87 -0.14
N GLY A 193 11.98 -7.80 -0.28
CA GLY A 193 11.58 -8.73 0.77
C GLY A 193 12.49 -9.96 0.85
N PRO A 194 12.28 -10.85 1.83
CA PRO A 194 13.08 -12.08 1.95
C PRO A 194 12.89 -13.05 0.78
N ILE A 195 11.76 -12.99 0.08
CA ILE A 195 11.36 -13.96 -0.97
C ILE A 195 10.84 -13.29 -2.27
N ALA A 196 10.93 -11.97 -2.36
CA ALA A 196 10.52 -11.19 -3.53
C ALA A 196 11.38 -9.93 -3.68
N PRO A 197 11.61 -9.44 -4.91
CA PRO A 197 12.48 -8.30 -5.17
C PRO A 197 11.83 -6.94 -4.87
N ALA A 198 10.51 -6.91 -4.74
CA ALA A 198 9.77 -5.74 -4.27
C ALA A 198 8.75 -6.16 -3.21
N ASN A 199 8.75 -5.48 -2.07
CA ASN A 199 7.79 -5.66 -1.00
C ASN A 199 6.50 -4.91 -1.33
N GLY A 200 5.44 -5.67 -1.64
CA GLY A 200 4.13 -5.08 -1.99
C GLY A 200 3.44 -4.35 -0.84
N GLY A 201 3.92 -4.49 0.39
CA GLY A 201 3.34 -3.82 1.56
C GLY A 201 4.08 -2.58 2.04
N PHE A 202 5.21 -2.22 1.43
CA PHE A 202 5.98 -1.02 1.80
C PHE A 202 6.79 -0.52 0.60
N PHE A 203 6.33 0.57 -0.02
CA PHE A 203 6.97 1.15 -1.20
C PHE A 203 6.61 2.61 -1.39
N LEU A 204 7.49 3.39 -2.04
CA LEU A 204 7.25 4.79 -2.36
C LEU A 204 7.17 4.95 -3.87
N LEU A 205 6.06 5.52 -4.35
CA LEU A 205 5.90 5.89 -5.76
C LEU A 205 5.69 7.38 -5.89
N ARG A 206 6.20 7.96 -6.98
CA ARG A 206 5.89 9.31 -7.39
C ARG A 206 4.68 9.30 -8.33
N PRO A 207 3.53 9.86 -7.94
CA PRO A 207 2.39 10.00 -8.84
C PRO A 207 2.74 10.92 -10.00
N THR A 208 2.36 10.53 -11.22
CA THR A 208 2.46 11.37 -12.42
C THR A 208 1.14 11.33 -13.19
N PRO A 209 0.76 12.41 -13.91
CA PRO A 209 -0.46 12.41 -14.71
C PRO A 209 -0.50 11.23 -15.69
N GLY A 210 -1.60 10.47 -15.73
CA GLY A 210 -1.75 9.31 -16.61
C GLY A 210 -1.17 8.00 -16.05
N ALA A 211 -0.47 8.03 -14.92
CA ALA A 211 0.19 6.84 -14.37
C ALA A 211 -0.80 5.74 -13.97
N PHE A 212 -1.91 6.11 -13.31
CA PHE A 212 -2.92 5.12 -12.92
C PHE A 212 -3.69 4.58 -14.13
N GLU A 213 -3.97 5.42 -15.12
CA GLU A 213 -4.56 4.99 -16.40
C GLU A 213 -3.68 3.95 -17.10
N ARG A 214 -2.36 4.15 -17.05
CA ARG A 214 -1.39 3.20 -17.58
C ARG A 214 -1.36 1.90 -16.78
N VAL A 215 -1.40 1.96 -15.44
CA VAL A 215 -1.57 0.76 -14.59
C VAL A 215 -2.83 -0.01 -14.99
N ALA A 216 -3.97 0.67 -15.13
CA ALA A 216 -5.23 0.03 -15.52
C ALA A 216 -5.15 -0.58 -16.93
N ALA A 217 -4.41 0.05 -17.85
CA ALA A 217 -4.16 -0.48 -19.19
C ALA A 217 -3.30 -1.76 -19.18
N LEU A 218 -2.21 -1.78 -18.41
CA LEU A 218 -1.37 -2.97 -18.26
C LEU A 218 -2.15 -4.15 -17.66
N LEU A 219 -2.98 -3.89 -16.65
CA LEU A 219 -3.84 -4.93 -16.05
C LEU A 219 -4.90 -5.43 -17.04
N ARG A 220 -5.42 -4.56 -17.92
CA ARG A 220 -6.29 -4.96 -19.05
C ARG A 220 -5.55 -5.88 -20.02
N GLU A 221 -4.38 -5.47 -20.47
CA GLU A 221 -3.55 -6.23 -21.42
C GLU A 221 -3.20 -7.63 -20.88
N GLN A 222 -2.91 -7.74 -19.58
CA GLN A 222 -2.66 -9.04 -18.95
C GLN A 222 -3.89 -9.96 -19.00
N THR A 223 -5.09 -9.41 -18.76
CA THR A 223 -6.34 -10.21 -18.80
C THR A 223 -6.76 -10.68 -20.18
N THR A 224 -6.37 -9.95 -21.24
CA THR A 224 -6.77 -10.26 -22.62
C THR A 224 -5.74 -11.12 -23.36
N SER A 225 -4.45 -10.98 -23.04
CA SER A 225 -3.35 -11.69 -23.73
C SER A 225 -3.19 -13.15 -23.32
N HIS A 226 -3.60 -13.52 -22.11
CA HIS A 226 -3.38 -14.88 -21.61
C HIS A 226 -4.39 -15.85 -22.20
N ASN A 227 -3.91 -16.71 -23.09
CA ASN A 227 -4.61 -17.91 -23.55
C ASN A 227 -5.07 -18.66 -22.29
N ARG A 228 -6.37 -18.96 -22.18
CA ARG A 228 -7.11 -19.33 -20.95
C ARG A 228 -6.57 -20.56 -20.17
N THR A 229 -5.44 -21.13 -20.57
CA THR A 229 -4.82 -22.33 -20.02
C THR A 229 -3.63 -22.06 -19.08
N ARG A 230 -2.99 -20.88 -19.13
CA ARG A 230 -1.92 -20.49 -18.17
C ARG A 230 -2.32 -19.22 -17.40
N LEU A 231 -2.36 -19.33 -16.07
CA LEU A 231 -2.75 -18.24 -15.16
C LEU A 231 -1.71 -17.11 -15.06
N PHE A 232 -0.43 -17.39 -15.32
CA PHE A 232 0.67 -16.43 -15.37
C PHE A 232 1.86 -17.09 -16.10
N ASP A 233 2.48 -16.39 -17.04
CA ASP A 233 3.69 -16.87 -17.71
C ASP A 233 4.94 -16.50 -16.89
N SER A 234 5.66 -17.48 -16.34
CA SER A 234 6.84 -17.20 -15.52
C SER A 234 8.04 -16.71 -16.34
N ILE A 235 8.05 -16.87 -17.66
CA ILE A 235 9.10 -16.37 -18.54
C ILE A 235 8.78 -14.93 -18.93
N GLN A 236 7.57 -14.68 -19.43
CA GLN A 236 7.14 -13.35 -19.88
C GLN A 236 6.71 -12.42 -18.74
N GLY A 237 6.24 -12.97 -17.62
CA GLY A 237 5.72 -12.22 -16.49
C GLY A 237 4.57 -11.30 -16.86
N TRP A 238 4.82 -10.00 -16.70
CA TRP A 238 3.88 -8.90 -16.99
C TRP A 238 4.07 -8.31 -18.39
N GLY A 239 4.57 -9.11 -19.35
CA GLY A 239 4.89 -8.67 -20.70
C GLY A 239 6.36 -8.28 -20.92
N HIS A 240 7.23 -8.59 -19.95
CA HIS A 240 8.67 -8.34 -20.02
C HIS A 240 9.46 -9.55 -19.51
N ALA A 241 10.12 -10.26 -20.42
CA ALA A 241 11.07 -11.31 -20.05
C ALA A 241 12.38 -10.70 -19.52
N VAL A 242 12.89 -11.21 -18.39
CA VAL A 242 14.13 -10.72 -17.80
C VAL A 242 15.31 -11.16 -18.67
N GLY A 243 15.97 -10.18 -19.29
CA GLY A 243 17.06 -10.41 -20.25
C GLY A 243 18.37 -10.96 -19.62
N PRO A 244 19.37 -11.32 -20.45
CA PRO A 244 20.64 -11.85 -19.96
C PRO A 244 21.49 -10.86 -19.14
N SER A 245 21.31 -9.56 -19.33
CA SER A 245 21.95 -8.48 -18.55
C SER A 245 21.15 -8.07 -17.31
N ASP A 246 19.96 -8.64 -17.13
CA ASP A 246 19.01 -8.30 -16.06
C ASP A 246 18.84 -9.46 -15.08
N TYR A 247 18.41 -9.13 -13.87
CA TYR A 247 18.00 -10.06 -12.83
C TYR A 247 17.09 -9.35 -11.81
N TRP A 248 16.30 -10.14 -11.10
CA TRP A 248 15.74 -9.72 -9.81
C TRP A 248 16.57 -10.30 -8.66
N GLU A 249 16.56 -9.63 -7.52
CA GLU A 249 17.26 -10.06 -6.31
C GLU A 249 16.39 -9.85 -5.07
N THR A 250 16.37 -10.84 -4.17
CA THR A 250 15.70 -10.73 -2.87
C THR A 250 16.69 -10.26 -1.80
N ARG A 251 16.16 -9.80 -0.67
CA ARG A 251 16.97 -9.45 0.51
C ARG A 251 17.87 -10.59 1.01
N THR A 252 17.49 -11.85 0.74
CA THR A 252 18.26 -13.04 1.13
C THR A 252 19.34 -13.42 0.12
N GLY A 253 19.55 -12.61 -0.92
CA GLY A 253 20.53 -12.85 -1.99
C GLY A 253 20.05 -13.83 -3.07
N LYS A 254 18.79 -14.27 -3.04
CA LYS A 254 18.24 -15.10 -4.11
C LYS A 254 18.09 -14.25 -5.37
N ARG A 255 18.67 -14.70 -6.48
CA ARG A 255 18.55 -14.07 -7.79
C ARG A 255 17.82 -14.96 -8.79
N GLY A 256 17.23 -14.36 -9.80
CA GLY A 256 16.65 -15.09 -10.92
C GLY A 256 16.33 -14.23 -12.13
N ARG A 257 16.01 -14.91 -13.23
CA ARG A 257 15.63 -14.32 -14.53
C ARG A 257 14.26 -14.78 -15.02
N GLU A 258 13.53 -15.49 -14.18
CA GLU A 258 12.15 -15.85 -14.43
C GLU A 258 11.30 -15.26 -13.31
N TRP A 259 10.06 -14.91 -13.61
CA TRP A 259 9.05 -14.41 -12.68
C TRP A 259 8.53 -15.53 -11.75
N THR A 260 9.45 -16.21 -11.05
CA THR A 260 9.18 -17.35 -10.17
C THR A 260 9.31 -17.01 -8.68
N PHE A 261 9.55 -15.74 -8.36
CA PHE A 261 9.56 -15.27 -6.97
C PHE A 261 8.14 -15.19 -6.37
N TYR A 262 8.05 -15.08 -5.06
CA TYR A 262 6.76 -15.09 -4.36
C TYR A 262 5.87 -13.91 -4.80
N ALA A 263 4.61 -14.20 -5.11
CA ALA A 263 3.64 -13.21 -5.58
C ALA A 263 4.07 -12.45 -6.86
N ALA A 264 4.88 -13.09 -7.74
CA ALA A 264 5.25 -12.54 -9.04
C ALA A 264 4.03 -12.26 -9.95
N HIS A 265 2.94 -13.01 -9.79
CA HIS A 265 1.68 -12.84 -10.53
C HIS A 265 0.70 -11.85 -9.86
N ALA A 266 1.11 -11.19 -8.77
CA ALA A 266 0.27 -10.32 -7.94
C ALA A 266 0.94 -8.95 -7.76
N ASP A 267 0.63 -8.22 -6.67
CA ASP A 267 1.18 -6.90 -6.38
C ASP A 267 2.70 -6.85 -6.37
N GLN A 268 3.38 -7.81 -5.74
CA GLN A 268 4.85 -7.72 -5.64
C GLN A 268 5.51 -7.78 -7.03
N GLY A 269 5.04 -8.67 -7.90
CA GLY A 269 5.55 -8.73 -9.27
C GLY A 269 5.08 -7.56 -10.13
N PHE A 270 3.83 -7.13 -9.99
CA PHE A 270 3.35 -5.98 -10.74
C PHE A 270 4.02 -4.68 -10.31
N LEU A 271 4.25 -4.48 -9.01
CA LEU A 271 5.03 -3.37 -8.47
C LEU A 271 6.44 -3.36 -9.05
N TYR A 272 7.13 -4.50 -8.99
CA TYR A 272 8.45 -4.65 -9.58
C TYR A 272 8.44 -4.33 -11.09
N HIS A 273 7.44 -4.82 -11.83
CA HIS A 273 7.26 -4.51 -13.24
C HIS A 273 7.04 -3.03 -13.48
N TRP A 274 6.11 -2.42 -12.74
CA TRP A 274 5.73 -1.03 -12.84
C TRP A 274 6.94 -0.11 -12.66
N VAL A 275 7.71 -0.30 -11.59
CA VAL A 275 8.82 0.61 -11.28
C VAL A 275 10.04 0.36 -12.17
N LYS A 276 10.34 -0.90 -12.50
CA LYS A 276 11.58 -1.27 -13.20
C LYS A 276 11.45 -1.24 -14.73
N TYR A 277 10.36 -1.75 -15.28
CA TYR A 277 10.22 -1.95 -16.73
C TYR A 277 9.31 -0.92 -17.40
N GLU A 278 8.24 -0.51 -16.72
CA GLU A 278 7.32 0.51 -17.24
C GLU A 278 7.87 1.92 -16.98
N GLN A 279 8.14 2.26 -15.72
CA GLN A 279 8.68 3.58 -15.34
C GLN A 279 10.18 3.71 -15.63
N LYS A 280 10.94 2.61 -15.59
CA LYS A 280 12.40 2.58 -15.79
C LYS A 280 13.12 3.66 -14.95
N ASN A 281 12.68 3.83 -13.71
CA ASN A 281 13.18 4.87 -12.80
C ASN A 281 12.94 4.38 -11.37
N VAL A 282 13.85 3.53 -10.87
CA VAL A 282 13.69 2.91 -9.55
C VAL A 282 14.99 2.71 -8.79
N THR A 283 14.94 3.03 -7.49
CA THR A 283 15.91 2.59 -6.49
C THR A 283 15.36 1.36 -5.76
N ILE A 284 16.14 0.28 -5.71
CA ILE A 284 15.77 -0.96 -5.02
C ILE A 284 16.74 -1.17 -3.88
N VAL A 285 16.24 -1.17 -2.64
CA VAL A 285 17.03 -1.49 -1.45
C VAL A 285 17.02 -3.01 -1.25
N VAL A 286 18.19 -3.62 -1.37
CA VAL A 286 18.42 -5.07 -1.31
C VAL A 286 19.38 -5.38 -0.17
N GLY A 287 18.84 -5.56 1.04
CA GLY A 287 19.66 -5.78 2.22
C GLY A 287 20.56 -4.57 2.50
N ALA A 288 21.88 -4.77 2.54
CA ALA A 288 22.86 -3.71 2.77
C ALA A 288 23.27 -2.96 1.49
N THR A 289 22.65 -3.27 0.36
CA THR A 289 23.01 -2.74 -0.96
C THR A 289 21.84 -2.00 -1.55
N VAL A 290 22.12 -0.91 -2.25
CA VAL A 290 21.13 -0.17 -3.04
C VAL A 290 21.47 -0.27 -4.51
N GLN A 291 20.45 -0.55 -5.32
CA GLN A 291 20.54 -0.71 -6.75
C GLN A 291 19.68 0.33 -7.44
N ASN A 292 20.26 1.09 -8.36
CA ASN A 292 19.51 2.01 -9.19
C ASN A 292 19.35 1.43 -10.58
N TRP A 293 18.09 1.28 -10.98
CA TRP A 293 17.71 0.81 -12.29
C TRP A 293 17.05 1.94 -13.05
N GLY A 294 17.50 2.12 -14.29
CA GLY A 294 17.01 3.18 -15.15
C GLY A 294 16.98 2.80 -16.62
N CYS A 295 16.47 3.73 -17.43
CA CYS A 295 16.54 3.68 -18.88
C CYS A 295 17.86 4.30 -19.37
N CYS A 296 18.57 3.80 -20.37
CA CYS A 296 18.41 2.59 -21.17
C CYS A 296 19.80 2.19 -21.70
N ASP A 297 20.01 0.91 -22.00
CA ASP A 297 21.13 0.52 -22.87
C ASP A 297 20.90 0.98 -24.33
N GLU A 298 21.83 0.67 -25.24
CA GLU A 298 21.74 0.99 -26.67
C GLU A 298 20.46 0.44 -27.36
N HIS A 299 19.72 -0.45 -26.70
CA HIS A 299 18.52 -1.11 -27.20
C HIS A 299 17.25 -0.74 -26.43
N GLY A 300 17.29 0.31 -25.59
CA GLY A 300 16.12 0.75 -24.84
C GLY A 300 15.76 -0.14 -23.65
N GLN A 301 16.63 -1.08 -23.27
CA GLN A 301 16.40 -2.01 -22.15
C GLN A 301 16.81 -1.38 -20.82
N VAL A 302 16.19 -1.87 -19.74
CA VAL A 302 16.55 -1.44 -18.39
C VAL A 302 17.97 -1.88 -18.06
N GLN A 303 18.73 -1.03 -17.39
CA GLN A 303 20.09 -1.33 -16.94
C GLN A 303 20.29 -0.96 -15.47
N LEU A 304 21.20 -1.68 -14.82
CA LEU A 304 21.69 -1.32 -13.50
C LEU A 304 22.69 -0.18 -13.66
N GLU A 305 22.29 1.03 -13.34
CA GLU A 305 23.10 2.24 -13.54
C GLU A 305 24.15 2.42 -12.44
N SER A 306 23.79 2.07 -11.21
CA SER A 306 24.70 2.16 -10.07
C SER A 306 24.31 1.21 -8.95
N THR A 307 25.31 0.89 -8.14
CA THR A 307 25.14 0.12 -6.92
C THR A 307 26.05 0.70 -5.85
N PHE A 308 25.51 0.90 -4.65
CA PHE A 308 26.30 1.38 -3.53
C PHE A 308 25.77 0.83 -2.19
N PRO A 309 26.61 0.78 -1.15
CA PRO A 309 26.20 0.41 0.20
C PRO A 309 25.06 1.29 0.74
N LEU A 310 24.08 0.69 1.42
CA LEU A 310 22.99 1.41 2.09
C LEU A 310 23.49 2.41 3.15
N ARG A 311 24.62 2.12 3.80
CA ARG A 311 25.27 3.03 4.75
C ARG A 311 25.76 4.34 4.11
N ASP A 312 25.90 4.36 2.78
CA ASP A 312 26.29 5.55 2.03
C ASP A 312 25.07 6.42 1.70
N PHE A 313 23.85 6.00 2.06
CA PHE A 313 22.74 6.94 2.20
C PHE A 313 23.10 7.91 3.31
N ASP A 314 23.09 9.19 3.00
CA ASP A 314 23.26 10.23 4.02
C ASP A 314 21.97 10.38 4.84
N LEU A 315 21.64 9.33 5.58
CA LEU A 315 20.59 9.32 6.59
C LEU A 315 20.96 10.25 7.77
N HIS A 316 22.23 10.68 7.83
CA HIS A 316 22.81 11.48 8.91
C HIS A 316 22.75 13.00 8.66
N SER A 317 22.62 13.45 7.40
CA SER A 317 22.46 14.86 7.02
C SER A 317 21.11 15.44 7.46
N THR A 318 20.10 14.59 7.55
CA THR A 318 18.90 14.98 8.27
C THR A 318 19.19 14.90 9.77
N ASN A 319 19.03 16.02 10.49
CA ASN A 319 18.99 16.11 11.97
C ASN A 319 17.85 15.25 12.59
N HIS A 320 17.41 14.18 11.93
CA HIS A 320 16.51 13.14 12.41
C HIS A 320 17.25 12.13 13.31
N THR A 321 18.19 12.62 14.12
CA THR A 321 18.47 11.97 15.40
C THR A 321 17.21 12.09 16.25
N VAL A 322 16.21 11.24 15.98
CA VAL A 322 15.48 10.62 17.09
C VAL A 322 16.61 9.99 17.87
N SER A 323 16.99 10.67 18.95
CA SER A 323 18.06 10.24 19.82
C SER A 323 17.78 8.78 20.15
N TRP A 324 18.57 7.85 19.60
CA TRP A 324 18.65 6.46 20.05
C TRP A 324 19.27 6.40 21.48
N GLN A 325 19.17 7.49 22.25
CA GLN A 325 19.76 7.72 23.56
C GLN A 325 18.99 7.02 24.70
N ARG A 326 18.05 6.12 24.39
CA ARG A 326 17.46 5.23 25.41
C ARG A 326 17.51 3.79 24.96
N LYS A 327 18.74 3.28 24.80
CA LYS A 327 19.08 1.93 24.32
C LYS A 327 18.59 1.74 22.88
N PRO A 328 19.34 1.06 21.97
CA PRO A 328 18.69 0.49 20.81
C PRO A 328 17.51 -0.35 21.34
N PRO A 329 16.27 -0.24 20.80
CA PRO A 329 15.25 -1.23 21.12
C PRO A 329 15.93 -2.59 20.94
N PRO A 330 15.82 -3.53 21.91
CA PRO A 330 16.72 -4.68 22.02
C PRO A 330 16.80 -5.60 20.78
N THR A 331 15.99 -5.34 19.77
CA THR A 331 15.88 -6.15 18.57
C THR A 331 15.31 -5.29 17.44
N CYS A 332 16.03 -5.20 16.32
CA CYS A 332 15.36 -4.98 15.04
C CYS A 332 14.39 -6.12 14.80
N TRP A 333 13.12 -5.90 15.13
CA TRP A 333 12.09 -6.94 15.12
C TRP A 333 11.84 -7.53 13.72
N SER A 334 12.27 -6.82 12.69
CA SER A 334 12.17 -7.15 11.26
C SER A 334 13.42 -7.87 10.69
N VAL A 335 14.55 -7.89 11.40
CA VAL A 335 15.84 -8.41 10.90
C VAL A 335 16.57 -9.28 11.95
N PRO A 336 16.98 -10.52 11.62
CA PRO A 336 17.72 -11.37 12.56
C PRO A 336 19.10 -10.79 12.92
N ARG A 337 19.26 -10.22 14.13
CA ARG A 337 20.49 -9.97 14.95
C ARG A 337 21.80 -9.47 14.31
N LYS A 338 21.92 -9.29 13.00
CA LYS A 338 23.08 -8.68 12.35
C LYS A 338 22.58 -7.56 11.45
N GLU A 339 22.81 -6.36 11.96
CA GLU A 339 22.58 -5.06 11.31
C GLU A 339 21.10 -4.65 11.23
N CYS A 340 20.75 -3.75 12.16
CA CYS A 340 19.61 -2.86 12.06
C CYS A 340 19.81 -1.90 10.90
N LEU A 341 19.69 -2.42 9.68
CA LEU A 341 19.84 -1.63 8.47
C LEU A 341 18.66 -0.66 8.38
N PRO A 342 18.92 0.65 8.26
CA PRO A 342 17.87 1.64 8.04
C PRO A 342 16.96 1.26 6.87
N ILE A 343 15.76 1.84 6.93
CA ILE A 343 14.55 1.41 6.27
C ILE A 343 14.03 0.06 6.80
N TYR A 344 14.80 -1.02 6.77
CA TYR A 344 14.33 -2.32 7.27
C TYR A 344 14.02 -2.30 8.77
N GLY A 345 14.78 -1.51 9.55
CA GLY A 345 14.56 -1.31 10.99
C GLY A 345 13.50 -0.28 11.34
N ASP A 346 13.00 0.49 10.37
CA ASP A 346 12.17 1.67 10.62
C ASP A 346 10.66 1.37 10.60
N PHE A 347 10.29 0.15 10.23
CA PHE A 347 8.91 -0.32 10.24
C PHE A 347 8.82 -1.81 10.55
N ILE A 348 7.60 -2.25 10.86
CA ILE A 348 7.24 -3.66 11.03
C ILE A 348 6.12 -4.00 10.09
N HIS A 349 6.26 -5.08 9.34
CA HIS A 349 5.16 -5.70 8.60
C HIS A 349 4.65 -6.93 9.37
N PHE A 350 3.47 -6.81 9.96
CA PHE A 350 2.82 -7.86 10.74
C PHE A 350 2.22 -8.97 9.86
N GLY A 351 3.07 -9.84 9.31
CA GLY A 351 2.61 -10.96 8.50
C GLY A 351 1.98 -12.11 9.31
N GLY A 352 0.82 -12.61 8.86
CA GLY A 352 0.18 -13.83 9.37
C GLY A 352 -0.18 -13.77 10.85
N LYS A 353 0.17 -14.82 11.62
CA LYS A 353 -0.13 -14.91 13.07
C LYS A 353 0.70 -13.97 13.94
N ARG A 354 1.56 -13.12 13.36
CA ARG A 354 2.35 -12.13 14.11
C ARG A 354 1.58 -10.83 14.37
N LYS A 355 0.42 -10.66 13.75
CA LYS A 355 -0.49 -9.53 13.97
C LYS A 355 -0.84 -9.38 15.46
N PRO A 356 -0.77 -8.17 16.04
CA PRO A 356 -1.07 -7.93 17.44
C PRO A 356 -2.46 -8.46 17.83
N TRP A 357 -3.47 -8.16 17.01
CA TRP A 357 -4.86 -8.56 17.22
C TRP A 357 -5.16 -10.05 17.01
N MET A 358 -4.16 -10.87 16.67
CA MET A 358 -4.30 -12.33 16.60
C MET A 358 -3.88 -13.03 17.90
N LYS A 359 -3.50 -12.27 18.92
CA LYS A 359 -3.02 -12.76 20.22
C LYS A 359 -3.65 -11.94 21.34
N PRO A 360 -3.70 -12.46 22.58
CA PRO A 360 -4.02 -11.64 23.73
C PRO A 360 -3.00 -10.50 23.92
N PRO A 361 -3.40 -9.38 24.55
CA PRO A 361 -2.48 -8.33 24.97
C PRO A 361 -1.33 -8.90 25.83
N PRO A 362 -0.10 -8.36 25.71
CA PRO A 362 0.97 -8.67 26.65
C PRO A 362 0.58 -8.38 28.10
N SER A 363 1.08 -9.19 29.04
CA SER A 363 0.70 -9.12 30.47
C SER A 363 1.17 -7.85 31.19
N ASN A 364 2.25 -7.21 30.71
CA ASN A 364 2.81 -6.00 31.31
C ASN A 364 2.85 -4.87 30.27
N LEU A 365 1.81 -4.06 30.22
CA LEU A 365 1.68 -2.93 29.30
C LEU A 365 1.84 -1.60 30.04
N THR A 366 3.09 -1.28 30.36
CA THR A 366 3.48 -0.01 30.99
C THR A 366 4.37 0.80 30.05
N ARG A 367 4.58 2.08 30.37
CA ARG A 367 5.52 2.94 29.62
C ARG A 367 6.95 2.39 29.60
N ALA A 368 7.33 1.64 30.64
CA ALA A 368 8.65 1.02 30.74
C ALA A 368 8.80 -0.19 29.80
N THR A 369 7.72 -0.94 29.58
CA THR A 369 7.70 -2.19 28.79
C THR A 369 7.17 -2.02 27.36
N GLN A 370 6.71 -0.82 26.99
CA GLN A 370 6.16 -0.55 25.65
C GLN A 370 7.12 -0.92 24.51
N TRP A 371 8.43 -0.90 24.76
CA TRP A 371 9.48 -1.21 23.78
C TRP A 371 9.99 -2.66 23.85
N ASP A 372 9.35 -3.53 24.64
CA ASP A 372 9.79 -4.92 24.79
C ASP A 372 9.48 -5.76 23.54
N SER A 373 8.40 -5.44 22.82
CA SER A 373 8.06 -6.08 21.55
C SER A 373 7.17 -5.19 20.66
N PRO A 374 7.03 -5.52 19.36
CA PRO A 374 6.10 -4.85 18.45
C PRO A 374 4.68 -4.79 18.99
N ASN A 375 4.27 -5.87 19.64
CA ASN A 375 2.94 -6.00 20.21
C ASN A 375 2.79 -5.10 21.44
N HIS A 376 3.84 -4.95 22.27
CA HIS A 376 3.77 -4.02 23.41
C HIS A 376 3.55 -2.59 22.93
N LEU A 377 4.30 -2.15 21.92
CA LEU A 377 4.16 -0.82 21.34
C LEU A 377 2.76 -0.63 20.76
N TRP A 378 2.31 -1.58 19.93
CA TRP A 378 0.99 -1.53 19.31
C TRP A 378 -0.15 -1.44 20.34
N TYR A 379 -0.16 -2.35 21.33
CA TYR A 379 -1.21 -2.38 22.36
C TYR A 379 -1.19 -1.13 23.23
N ARG A 380 0.00 -0.64 23.58
CA ARG A 380 0.14 0.57 24.39
C ARG A 380 -0.42 1.78 23.65
N THR A 381 0.01 2.01 22.41
CA THR A 381 -0.46 3.12 21.59
C THR A 381 -1.95 3.01 21.32
N PHE A 382 -2.45 1.81 21.01
CA PHE A 382 -3.87 1.58 20.79
C PHE A 382 -4.71 1.90 22.04
N TRP A 383 -4.27 1.47 23.22
CA TRP A 383 -4.97 1.79 24.47
C TRP A 383 -4.94 3.27 24.83
N GLU A 384 -3.87 3.98 24.53
CA GLU A 384 -3.83 5.44 24.69
C GLU A 384 -4.89 6.10 23.80
N ILE A 385 -4.93 5.79 22.50
CA ILE A 385 -5.95 6.29 21.56
C ILE A 385 -7.37 5.96 22.05
N ASN A 386 -7.62 4.69 22.40
CA ASN A 386 -8.93 4.22 22.84
C ASN A 386 -9.41 4.93 24.11
N SER A 387 -8.49 5.20 25.06
CA SER A 387 -8.80 5.88 26.32
C SER A 387 -9.04 7.37 26.11
N GLU A 388 -8.20 8.04 25.30
CA GLU A 388 -8.32 9.47 24.98
C GLU A 388 -9.61 9.78 24.22
N LEU A 389 -10.01 8.90 23.29
CA LEU A 389 -11.20 9.09 22.46
C LEU A 389 -12.48 8.52 23.09
N GLY A 390 -12.40 7.84 24.23
CA GLY A 390 -13.57 7.26 24.91
C GLY A 390 -14.33 6.22 24.08
N LEU A 391 -13.64 5.50 23.19
CA LEU A 391 -14.29 4.59 22.22
C LEU A 391 -14.77 3.27 22.86
N ASN A 392 -14.32 2.95 24.08
CA ASN A 392 -14.62 1.71 24.80
C ASN A 392 -14.37 0.43 23.97
N LEU A 393 -13.43 0.46 23.02
CA LEU A 393 -13.10 -0.71 22.21
C LEU A 393 -12.29 -1.69 23.05
N THR A 394 -12.67 -2.97 23.05
CA THR A 394 -11.83 -4.00 23.67
C THR A 394 -11.11 -4.80 22.61
N ALA A 395 -9.77 -4.89 22.72
CA ALA A 395 -8.98 -5.67 21.77
C ALA A 395 -9.31 -7.18 21.81
N SER A 396 -9.95 -7.65 22.89
CA SER A 396 -10.48 -9.01 23.04
C SER A 396 -11.70 -9.28 22.15
N GLU A 397 -12.53 -8.27 21.85
CA GLU A 397 -13.65 -8.41 20.90
C GLU A 397 -13.17 -8.69 19.47
N TRP A 398 -11.88 -8.45 19.20
CA TRP A 398 -11.27 -8.59 17.88
C TRP A 398 -10.51 -9.88 17.68
N LEU A 399 -10.56 -10.78 18.66
CA LEU A 399 -10.17 -12.18 18.48
C LEU A 399 -11.23 -12.89 17.63
N THR A 400 -11.54 -12.32 16.46
CA THR A 400 -12.48 -12.89 15.51
C THR A 400 -11.77 -14.02 14.78
N PRO A 401 -12.28 -15.27 14.83
CA PRO A 401 -11.72 -16.39 14.07
C PRO A 401 -11.93 -16.25 12.55
N GLU A 402 -12.74 -15.28 12.11
CA GLU A 402 -13.07 -15.06 10.71
C GLU A 402 -11.99 -14.22 10.02
N ASP A 403 -11.39 -14.82 8.99
CA ASP A 403 -10.54 -14.07 8.07
C ASP A 403 -11.44 -13.01 7.36
N PRO A 404 -11.06 -11.72 7.31
CA PRO A 404 -11.80 -10.73 6.55
C PRO A 404 -11.91 -11.20 5.09
N PRO A 405 -13.05 -10.95 4.44
CA PRO A 405 -13.40 -11.57 3.16
C PRO A 405 -12.37 -11.33 2.06
N LEU A 406 -11.57 -10.27 2.18
CA LEU A 406 -10.57 -9.85 1.20
C LEU A 406 -9.13 -9.78 1.72
N GLY A 407 -8.81 -10.22 2.95
CA GLY A 407 -7.52 -9.80 3.53
C GLY A 407 -6.95 -10.62 4.67
N LEU A 408 -6.61 -11.89 4.47
CA LEU A 408 -5.59 -12.53 5.33
C LEU A 408 -4.68 -13.54 4.64
N LYS A 409 -5.14 -14.21 3.57
CA LYS A 409 -4.33 -15.19 2.85
C LYS A 409 -4.73 -15.26 1.37
N PRO A 410 -3.78 -15.54 0.46
CA PRO A 410 -4.14 -16.04 -0.85
C PRO A 410 -4.93 -17.34 -0.70
N GLY A 411 -6.23 -17.33 -1.06
CA GLY A 411 -7.00 -18.56 -1.17
C GLY A 411 -6.40 -19.44 -2.27
N LYS A 412 -6.23 -20.75 -2.02
CA LYS A 412 -5.61 -21.71 -2.97
C LYS A 412 -6.28 -21.79 -4.36
N ARG A 413 -7.41 -21.12 -4.58
CA ARG A 413 -8.20 -21.12 -5.83
C ARG A 413 -8.40 -19.75 -6.47
N GLN A 414 -7.77 -18.70 -5.97
CA GLN A 414 -8.01 -17.33 -6.46
C GLN A 414 -6.83 -16.82 -7.28
N ALA A 415 -6.48 -17.42 -8.41
CA ALA A 415 -5.72 -16.62 -9.39
C ALA A 415 -6.62 -15.47 -9.88
N PHE A 416 -6.03 -14.35 -10.30
CA PHE A 416 -6.80 -13.22 -10.83
C PHE A 416 -7.67 -13.68 -12.00
N GLN A 417 -8.99 -13.68 -11.82
CA GLN A 417 -9.99 -14.02 -12.85
C GLN A 417 -11.05 -12.92 -13.00
N GLY A 418 -10.81 -11.73 -12.41
CA GLY A 418 -11.73 -10.60 -12.44
C GLY A 418 -11.49 -9.69 -13.66
N PRO A 419 -12.47 -8.85 -14.02
CA PRO A 419 -12.25 -7.76 -14.95
C PRO A 419 -11.23 -6.75 -14.39
N PRO A 420 -10.68 -5.90 -15.27
CA PRO A 420 -9.64 -4.92 -14.93
C PRO A 420 -10.07 -3.93 -13.84
N ILE A 421 -9.11 -3.23 -13.25
CA ILE A 421 -9.43 -2.10 -12.35
C ILE A 421 -10.16 -1.02 -13.13
N GLU A 422 -11.33 -0.66 -12.65
CA GLU A 422 -12.11 0.43 -13.20
C GLU A 422 -11.54 1.79 -12.79
N LEU A 423 -11.34 2.65 -13.79
CA LEU A 423 -10.99 4.06 -13.63
C LEU A 423 -12.23 4.81 -13.15
N SER A 424 -12.45 4.87 -11.85
CA SER A 424 -13.31 5.90 -11.28
C SER A 424 -12.49 7.18 -11.17
N ARG A 425 -12.90 8.22 -11.90
CA ARG A 425 -12.41 9.59 -11.70
C ARG A 425 -12.91 10.17 -10.39
#